data_AF-A0A7S1ZP57-F1
#
_entry.id   AF-A0A7S1ZP57-F1
#
_cell.length_a   1.000
_cell.length_b   1.000
_cell.length_c   1.000
_cell.angle_alpha   90.00
_cell.angle_beta   90.00
_cell.angle_gamma   90.00
#
_symmetry.space_group_name_H-M   'P 1'
#
loop_
_entity.id
_entity.type
_entity.pdbx_description
1 polymer ?
#
loop_
_entity_poly.entity_id
_entity_poly.type
_entity_poly.pdbx_seq_one_letter_code
_entity_poly.pdbx_strand_id
1 'polypeptide(L)'
;GDEREAEEALGYETADFVRAVLRDLEPGDEIAVRPGRQNLEYRGQYLPVNEMVFVAYGGTGIIPVLENVRAVLPSGKSSVHLASVIWFDGNDMNNFDVADRELEAEYRKYPSKLAVTCVEGR
;
A
#
# COMPACT_ATOMS: atom_id res chain seq x y z
N GLY A 1 7.27 -17.79 -18.79
CA GLY A 1 8.23 -17.77 -17.68
C GLY A 1 7.59 -17.01 -16.56
N ASP A 2 7.40 -15.71 -16.77
CA ASP A 2 6.72 -14.77 -15.87
C ASP A 2 5.31 -15.15 -15.42
N GLU A 3 4.46 -15.63 -16.32
CA GLU A 3 3.02 -15.79 -16.03
C GLU A 3 2.75 -16.83 -14.93
N ARG A 4 3.59 -17.87 -14.83
CA ARG A 4 3.46 -18.90 -13.78
C ARG A 4 3.91 -18.41 -12.41
N GLU A 5 4.92 -17.54 -12.35
CA GLU A 5 5.41 -16.97 -11.09
C GLU A 5 4.42 -15.92 -10.54
N ALA A 6 3.79 -15.13 -11.42
CA ALA A 6 2.73 -14.20 -11.03
C ALA A 6 1.47 -14.92 -10.52
N GLU A 7 1.09 -16.05 -11.15
CA GLU A 7 -0.05 -16.89 -10.72
C GLU A 7 0.18 -17.55 -9.35
N GLU A 8 1.40 -18.02 -9.06
CA GLU A 8 1.74 -18.65 -7.78
C GLU A 8 1.81 -17.64 -6.62
N ALA A 9 2.23 -16.39 -6.86
CA ALA A 9 2.44 -15.39 -5.81
C ALA A 9 1.16 -14.66 -5.37
N LEU A 10 0.18 -14.47 -6.27
CA LEU A 10 -0.98 -13.60 -6.01
C LEU A 10 -2.31 -14.38 -5.89
N GLY A 11 -2.32 -15.66 -6.24
CA GLY A 11 -3.54 -16.45 -6.40
C GLY A 11 -4.25 -16.14 -7.72
N TYR A 12 -4.79 -17.19 -8.34
CA TYR A 12 -5.35 -17.16 -9.70
C TYR A 12 -6.35 -16.00 -9.94
N GLU A 13 -7.22 -15.71 -8.96
CA GLU A 13 -8.22 -14.65 -9.06
C GLU A 13 -7.63 -13.23 -9.09
N THR A 14 -6.51 -13.00 -8.39
CA THR A 14 -5.89 -11.68 -8.29
C THR A 14 -5.07 -11.37 -9.56
N ALA A 15 -4.45 -12.39 -10.16
CA ALA A 15 -3.71 -12.27 -11.42
C ALA A 15 -4.64 -11.90 -12.59
N ASP A 16 -5.83 -12.52 -12.65
CA ASP A 16 -6.86 -12.20 -13.65
C ASP A 16 -7.40 -10.77 -13.51
N PHE A 17 -7.59 -10.28 -12.27
CA PHE A 17 -8.03 -8.90 -12.03
C PHE A 17 -6.98 -7.88 -12.51
N VAL A 18 -5.70 -8.08 -12.16
CA VAL A 18 -4.62 -7.16 -12.57
C VAL A 18 -4.49 -7.13 -14.10
N ARG A 19 -4.61 -8.28 -14.75
CA ARG A 19 -4.61 -8.38 -16.21
C ARG A 19 -5.77 -7.62 -16.83
N ALA A 20 -6.99 -7.86 -16.36
CA ALA A 20 -8.20 -7.21 -16.87
C ALA A 20 -8.12 -5.68 -16.72
N VAL A 21 -7.65 -5.19 -15.56
CA VAL A 21 -7.53 -3.75 -15.28
C VAL A 21 -6.45 -3.07 -16.12
N LEU A 22 -5.31 -3.72 -16.32
CA LEU A 22 -4.17 -3.09 -16.99
C LEU A 22 -4.20 -3.20 -18.52
N ARG A 23 -4.95 -4.14 -19.10
CA ARG A 23 -4.91 -4.42 -20.54
C ARG A 23 -6.26 -4.39 -21.25
N ASP A 24 -7.35 -4.71 -20.55
CA ASP A 24 -8.61 -5.02 -21.21
C ASP A 24 -9.71 -3.98 -20.94
N LEU A 25 -9.39 -2.92 -20.18
CA LEU A 25 -10.32 -1.89 -19.74
C LEU A 25 -10.19 -0.62 -20.58
N GLU A 26 -11.28 -0.21 -21.24
CA GLU A 26 -11.37 1.02 -22.03
C GLU A 26 -12.18 2.12 -21.31
N PRO A 27 -11.92 3.40 -21.61
CA PRO A 27 -12.74 4.49 -21.07
C PRO A 27 -14.22 4.33 -21.48
N GLY A 28 -15.09 4.14 -20.49
CA GLY A 28 -16.54 3.92 -20.72
C GLY A 28 -17.02 2.54 -20.29
N ASP A 29 -16.11 1.61 -20.00
CA ASP A 29 -16.46 0.29 -19.48
C ASP A 29 -16.99 0.36 -18.05
N GLU A 30 -17.98 -0.48 -17.76
CA GLU A 30 -18.54 -0.64 -16.43
C GLU A 30 -17.80 -1.71 -15.64
N ILE A 31 -17.36 -1.36 -14.43
CA ILE A 31 -16.71 -2.29 -13.50
C ILE A 31 -17.56 -2.48 -12.24
N ALA A 32 -17.74 -3.74 -11.84
CA ALA A 32 -18.34 -4.08 -10.56
C ALA A 32 -17.24 -4.42 -9.55
N VAL A 33 -17.13 -3.63 -8.48
CA VAL A 33 -16.15 -3.84 -7.41
C VAL A 33 -16.86 -4.32 -6.15
N ARG A 34 -16.41 -5.46 -5.61
CA ARG A 34 -16.82 -5.91 -4.28
C ARG A 34 -15.81 -5.38 -3.25
N PRO A 35 -16.19 -4.47 -2.36
CA PRO A 35 -15.29 -3.99 -1.33
C PRO A 35 -14.89 -5.14 -0.38
N GLY A 36 -13.59 -5.25 -0.12
CA GLY A 36 -13.02 -6.20 0.83
C GLY A 36 -13.26 -5.78 2.29
N ARG A 37 -12.63 -6.51 3.23
CA ARG A 37 -12.62 -6.11 4.65
C ARG A 37 -11.86 -4.80 4.81
N GLN A 38 -12.53 -3.78 5.33
CA GLN A 38 -11.96 -2.44 5.50
C GLN A 38 -11.35 -2.20 6.90
N ASN A 39 -11.52 -3.15 7.83
CA ASN A 39 -11.09 -3.00 9.22
C ASN A 39 -9.97 -3.97 9.56
N LEU A 40 -8.90 -3.44 10.13
CA LEU A 40 -7.87 -4.22 10.82
C LEU A 40 -8.32 -4.45 12.26
N GLU A 41 -8.46 -5.72 12.65
CA GLU A 41 -8.82 -6.07 14.03
C GLU A 41 -7.58 -6.00 14.94
N TYR A 42 -7.49 -4.95 15.76
CA TYR A 42 -6.46 -4.83 16.79
C TYR A 42 -6.93 -5.44 18.12
N ARG A 43 -6.25 -6.49 18.58
CA ARG A 43 -6.47 -7.11 19.90
C ARG A 43 -5.75 -6.32 21.00
N GLY A 44 -6.26 -5.12 21.28
CA GLY A 44 -5.71 -4.24 22.32
C GLY A 44 -6.53 -2.96 22.51
N GLN A 45 -7.85 -3.01 22.26
CA GLN A 45 -8.77 -1.87 22.17
C GLN A 45 -8.75 -0.87 23.35
N TYR A 46 -8.11 -1.22 24.47
CA TYR A 46 -8.01 -0.40 25.68
C TYR A 46 -6.72 0.43 25.78
N LEU A 47 -5.75 0.26 24.87
CA LEU A 47 -4.52 1.06 24.85
C LEU A 47 -4.40 1.84 23.54
N PRO A 48 -4.05 3.14 23.60
CA PRO A 48 -3.81 3.93 22.40
C PRO A 48 -2.60 3.38 21.64
N VAL A 49 -2.72 3.26 20.33
CA VAL A 49 -1.59 2.95 19.45
C VAL A 49 -0.83 4.24 19.18
N ASN A 50 0.41 4.30 19.64
CA ASN A 50 1.26 5.50 19.52
C ASN A 50 2.20 5.44 18.31
N GLU A 51 2.56 4.24 17.89
CA GLU A 51 3.50 3.99 16.79
C GLU A 51 2.94 2.93 15.85
N MET A 52 3.10 3.14 14.55
CA MET A 52 2.68 2.19 13.51
C MET A 52 3.83 1.91 12.56
N VAL A 53 4.01 0.64 12.20
CA VAL A 53 4.96 0.22 11.18
C VAL A 53 4.18 -0.45 10.06
N PHE A 54 4.25 0.12 8.87
CA PHE A 54 3.68 -0.41 7.65
C PHE A 54 4.78 -1.06 6.84
N VAL A 55 4.54 -2.30 6.43
CA VAL A 55 5.42 -3.03 5.53
C VAL A 55 4.66 -3.27 4.23
N ALA A 56 5.13 -2.64 3.15
CA ALA A 56 4.63 -2.82 1.81
C ALA A 56 5.64 -3.62 0.98
N TYR A 57 5.14 -4.52 0.14
CA TYR A 57 5.95 -5.29 -0.79
C TYR A 57 5.39 -5.15 -2.21
N GLY A 58 6.26 -4.96 -3.19
CA GLY A 58 5.91 -4.78 -4.60
C GLY A 58 5.26 -3.42 -4.90
N GLY A 59 4.96 -3.17 -6.17
CA GLY A 59 4.53 -1.86 -6.65
C GLY A 59 3.19 -1.39 -6.09
N THR A 60 2.15 -2.22 -6.09
CA THR A 60 0.78 -1.81 -5.67
C THR A 60 0.53 -1.96 -4.17
N GLY A 61 1.39 -2.68 -3.44
CA GLY A 61 1.25 -2.89 -2.00
C GLY A 61 1.32 -1.60 -1.17
N ILE A 62 1.89 -0.53 -1.73
CA ILE A 62 1.98 0.78 -1.10
C ILE A 62 0.65 1.54 -1.05
N ILE A 63 -0.29 1.23 -1.95
CA ILE A 63 -1.57 1.93 -2.09
C ILE A 63 -2.38 1.89 -0.77
N PRO A 64 -2.68 0.72 -0.17
CA PRO A 64 -3.39 0.69 1.10
C PRO A 64 -2.59 1.32 2.25
N VAL A 65 -1.25 1.32 2.18
CA VAL A 65 -0.41 1.98 3.20
C VAL A 65 -0.61 3.50 3.16
N LEU A 66 -0.64 4.10 1.96
CA LEU A 66 -0.91 5.54 1.81
C LEU A 66 -2.28 5.93 2.34
N GLU A 67 -3.31 5.10 2.13
CA GLU A 67 -4.63 5.33 2.70
C GLU A 67 -4.60 5.34 4.23
N ASN A 68 -3.89 4.38 4.83
CA ASN A 68 -3.73 4.32 6.28
C ASN A 68 -2.96 5.54 6.82
N VAL A 69 -1.86 5.92 6.18
CA VAL A 69 -1.07 7.11 6.54
C VAL A 69 -1.95 8.36 6.54
N ARG A 70 -2.76 8.56 5.50
CA ARG A 70 -3.71 9.67 5.36
C ARG A 70 -4.81 9.65 6.41
N ALA A 71 -5.20 8.46 6.89
CA ALA A 71 -6.20 8.31 7.93
C ALA A 71 -5.63 8.59 9.33
N VAL A 72 -4.40 8.15 9.63
CA VAL A 72 -3.88 8.16 11.00
C VAL A 72 -3.04 9.38 11.36
N LEU A 73 -2.31 9.99 10.44
CA LEU A 73 -1.37 11.07 10.75
C LEU A 73 -1.96 12.48 10.98
N PRO A 74 -3.09 12.87 10.35
CA PRO A 74 -3.66 14.19 10.61
C PRO A 74 -3.98 14.39 12.09
N SER A 75 -3.69 15.60 12.61
CA SER A 75 -3.88 15.93 14.02
C SER A 75 -5.33 15.70 14.47
N GLY A 76 -5.51 15.03 15.60
CA GLY A 76 -6.81 14.75 16.19
C GLY A 76 -7.58 13.59 15.53
N LYS A 77 -7.00 12.88 14.55
CA LYS A 77 -7.62 11.70 13.93
C LYS A 77 -7.23 10.38 14.62
N SER A 78 -6.06 10.31 15.23
CA SER A 78 -5.60 9.13 15.94
C SER A 78 -4.65 9.48 17.10
N SER A 79 -4.31 8.48 17.92
CA SER A 79 -3.24 8.56 18.93
C SER A 79 -1.83 8.35 18.35
N VAL A 80 -1.71 8.12 17.04
CA VAL A 80 -0.43 7.80 16.40
C VAL A 80 0.42 9.06 16.32
N HIS A 81 1.61 8.98 16.90
CA HIS A 81 2.62 10.04 16.90
C HIS A 81 3.73 9.77 15.88
N LEU A 82 3.97 8.51 15.54
CA LEU A 82 4.95 8.09 14.53
C LEU A 82 4.39 6.96 13.67
N ALA A 83 4.50 7.12 12.35
CA ALA A 83 4.27 6.07 11.37
C ALA A 83 5.57 5.83 10.58
N SER A 84 5.98 4.57 10.46
CA SER A 84 7.12 4.15 9.67
C SER A 84 6.63 3.31 8.50
N VAL A 85 6.98 3.70 7.27
CA VAL A 85 6.67 2.96 6.06
C VAL A 85 7.96 2.33 5.55
N ILE A 86 7.97 1.00 5.46
CA ILE A 86 9.05 0.22 4.86
C ILE A 86 8.50 -0.38 3.56
N TRP A 87 9.05 0.04 2.43
CA TRP A 87 8.59 -0.38 1.12
C TRP A 87 9.67 -1.17 0.39
N PHE A 88 9.40 -2.45 0.14
CA PHE A 88 10.32 -3.36 -0.54
C PHE A 88 10.00 -3.46 -2.04
N ASP A 89 11.01 -3.26 -2.88
CA ASP A 89 10.98 -3.65 -4.29
C ASP A 89 11.40 -5.10 -4.42
N GLY A 90 10.53 -5.91 -5.03
CA GLY A 90 10.60 -7.35 -5.00
C GLY A 90 11.57 -8.00 -5.98
N ASN A 91 11.90 -7.35 -7.10
CA ASN A 91 12.87 -7.88 -8.08
C ASN A 91 13.14 -7.00 -9.33
N ASP A 92 12.45 -5.87 -9.54
CA ASP A 92 12.62 -5.07 -10.77
C ASP A 92 12.97 -3.64 -10.44
N MET A 93 14.07 -3.14 -11.01
CA MET A 93 14.45 -1.73 -10.93
C MET A 93 13.41 -0.85 -11.63
N ASN A 94 12.34 -0.46 -10.91
CA ASN A 94 11.41 0.66 -11.16
C ASN A 94 10.03 0.48 -10.45
N ASN A 95 9.82 -0.49 -9.54
CA ASN A 95 8.47 -0.68 -8.98
C ASN A 95 8.03 0.39 -7.98
N PHE A 96 8.92 1.31 -7.59
CA PHE A 96 8.54 2.45 -6.76
C PHE A 96 7.70 3.49 -7.53
N ASP A 97 7.63 3.45 -8.86
CA ASP A 97 6.94 4.48 -9.65
C ASP A 97 5.43 4.56 -9.39
N VAL A 98 4.81 3.50 -8.85
CA VAL A 98 3.35 3.42 -8.69
C VAL A 98 2.79 4.50 -7.77
N ALA A 99 3.51 4.89 -6.71
CA ALA A 99 3.03 5.88 -5.75
C ALA A 99 4.14 6.69 -5.05
N ASP A 100 5.36 6.73 -5.62
CA ASP A 100 6.49 7.45 -5.04
C ASP A 100 6.17 8.93 -4.80
N ARG A 101 5.57 9.61 -5.79
CA ARG A 101 5.20 11.03 -5.68
C ARG A 101 4.18 11.27 -4.57
N GLU A 102 3.21 10.39 -4.44
CA GLU A 102 2.17 10.45 -3.41
C GLU A 102 2.77 10.23 -2.03
N LEU A 103 3.68 9.27 -1.90
CA LEU A 103 4.40 8.98 -0.66
C LEU A 103 5.30 10.14 -0.26
N GLU A 104 6.05 10.72 -1.20
CA GLU A 104 6.87 11.90 -0.98
C GLU A 104 6.00 13.09 -0.55
N ALA A 105 4.84 13.29 -1.18
CA ALA A 105 3.92 14.35 -0.81
C ALA A 105 3.39 14.20 0.62
N GLU A 106 3.06 12.98 1.07
CA GLU A 106 2.66 12.74 2.46
C GLU A 106 3.84 12.92 3.43
N TYR A 107 5.03 12.46 3.07
CA TYR A 107 6.25 12.67 3.87
C TYR A 107 6.52 14.16 4.11
N ARG A 108 6.41 14.99 3.06
CA ARG A 108 6.58 16.45 3.17
C ARG A 108 5.52 17.13 4.05
N LYS A 109 4.31 16.58 4.14
CA LYS A 109 3.26 17.09 5.04
C LYS A 109 3.54 16.76 6.51
N TYR A 110 4.16 15.61 6.78
CA TYR A 110 4.35 15.08 8.13
C TYR A 110 5.82 14.71 8.43
N PRO A 111 6.79 15.61 8.22
CA PRO A 111 8.22 15.26 8.26
C PRO A 111 8.72 14.81 9.65
N SER A 112 8.00 15.14 10.72
CA SER A 112 8.32 14.72 12.09
C SER A 112 7.52 13.52 12.58
N LYS A 113 6.54 13.04 11.80
CA LYS A 113 5.63 11.94 12.18
C LYS A 113 5.64 10.77 11.19
N LEU A 114 6.19 10.95 9.99
CA LEU A 114 6.28 9.92 8.97
C LEU A 114 7.74 9.65 8.65
N ALA A 115 8.18 8.40 8.87
CA ALA A 115 9.45 7.89 8.40
C ALA A 115 9.20 6.99 7.19
N VAL A 116 10.03 7.11 6.15
CA VAL A 116 9.91 6.30 4.93
C VAL A 116 11.26 5.66 4.63
N THR A 117 11.25 4.36 4.40
CA THR A 117 12.41 3.58 3.99
C THR A 117 12.03 2.76 2.77
N CYS A 118 12.62 3.07 1.62
CA CYS A 118 12.52 2.24 0.41
C CYS A 118 13.71 1.28 0.39
N VAL A 119 13.44 -0.01 0.14
CA VAL A 119 14.42 -1.09 0.16
C VAL A 119 14.39 -1.81 -1.17
N GLU A 120 15.50 -1.77 -1.89
CA GLU A 120 15.68 -2.52 -3.13
C GLU A 120 16.14 -3.95 -2.81
N GLY A 121 15.45 -4.95 -3.37
CA GLY A 121 15.94 -6.33 -3.40
C GLY A 121 17.19 -6.46 -4.28
N ARG A 122 18.17 -7.27 -3.84
CA ARG A 122 19.35 -7.63 -4.63
C ARG A 122 19.17 -8.98 -5.32
#